data_AF-A0A2S0I964-F1
#
_entry.id   AF-A0A2S0I964-F1
#
_cell.length_a   1.000
_cell.length_b   1.000
_cell.length_c   1.000
_cell.angle_alpha   90.00
_cell.angle_beta   90.00
_cell.angle_gamma   90.00
#
_symmetry.space_group_name_H-M   'P 1'
#
loop_
_entity.id
_entity.type
_entity.pdbx_description
1 polymer ?
#
loop_
_entity_poly.entity_id
_entity_poly.type
_entity_poly.pdbx_seq_one_letter_code
_entity_poly.pdbx_strand_id
1 'polypeptide(L)'
;MLYVQQHHVFMRDRMGGKEPRMKPLTQRHGNKRPSKASQKVGSPFRPPHVRASAYDAAMNFSHYIDRLRAVFDAHGHTLNLKPGAAESKLEAVQAELGFAIPADVRQAWLRANGAERDVPVFMRPGYLTAYDFLTLEAAMTKRARMADRAPRYAAYDEPSPRDERIRDGWFHHGWLPFASFGGATLLLLVDHSPSEAGTPGQIIAFTHDPDQITWVAPSFAALLTGSIAEIEADPQEFLGEY
;
A
#
# COMPACT_ATOMS: atom_id res chain seq x y z
N MET A 1 -5.66 -16.69 -23.19
CA MET A 1 -4.73 -17.79 -22.85
C MET A 1 -3.33 -17.36 -23.28
N LEU A 2 -2.53 -16.87 -22.34
CA LEU A 2 -1.06 -16.77 -22.42
C LEU A 2 -0.57 -16.39 -21.02
N TYR A 3 -0.13 -17.42 -20.30
CA TYR A 3 0.64 -17.38 -19.07
C TYR A 3 1.95 -16.62 -19.31
N VAL A 4 2.35 -15.74 -18.38
CA VAL A 4 3.74 -15.30 -18.29
C VAL A 4 4.27 -15.66 -16.91
N GLN A 5 5.21 -16.58 -16.96
CA GLN A 5 5.87 -17.28 -15.86
C GLN A 5 6.93 -16.34 -15.25
N GLN A 6 6.84 -16.05 -13.95
CA GLN A 6 7.90 -15.34 -13.23
C GLN A 6 9.07 -16.29 -12.95
N HIS A 7 10.22 -15.98 -13.51
CA HIS A 7 11.47 -16.70 -13.26
C HIS A 7 12.11 -16.23 -11.96
N HIS A 8 12.20 -17.14 -10.99
CA HIS A 8 13.14 -17.07 -9.87
C HIS A 8 14.58 -17.10 -10.40
N VAL A 9 15.43 -16.18 -9.94
CA VAL A 9 16.88 -16.28 -10.11
C VAL A 9 17.56 -16.35 -8.75
N PHE A 10 18.10 -17.54 -8.47
CA PHE A 10 18.98 -17.86 -7.35
C PHE A 10 20.38 -17.27 -7.60
N MET A 11 20.97 -16.63 -6.58
CA MET A 11 22.40 -16.32 -6.55
C MET A 11 23.26 -17.58 -6.43
N ARG A 12 24.31 -17.69 -7.24
CA ARG A 12 25.52 -18.46 -6.94
C ARG A 12 26.77 -17.73 -7.44
N ASP A 13 27.75 -17.65 -6.54
CA ASP A 13 29.09 -17.13 -6.74
C ASP A 13 29.91 -17.87 -7.82
N ARG A 14 30.88 -17.12 -8.38
CA ARG A 14 32.34 -17.33 -8.30
C ARG A 14 33.10 -17.31 -9.65
N MET A 15 34.23 -16.58 -9.62
CA MET A 15 35.49 -16.72 -10.39
C MET A 15 35.65 -16.02 -11.76
N GLY A 16 36.29 -14.85 -11.72
CA GLY A 16 37.61 -14.56 -12.32
C GLY A 16 37.84 -14.75 -13.83
N GLY A 17 38.13 -13.64 -14.55
CA GLY A 17 38.77 -13.71 -15.87
C GLY A 17 38.82 -12.42 -16.68
N LYS A 18 39.87 -11.61 -16.45
CA LYS A 18 40.58 -10.66 -17.36
C LYS A 18 39.82 -9.97 -18.52
N GLU A 19 39.73 -8.63 -18.44
CA GLU A 19 39.54 -7.71 -19.57
C GLU A 19 40.77 -7.64 -20.50
N PRO A 20 40.56 -7.34 -21.80
CA PRO A 20 41.48 -6.49 -22.54
C PRO A 20 40.78 -5.27 -23.17
N ARG A 21 41.44 -4.10 -23.06
CA ARG A 21 41.08 -2.82 -23.69
C ARG A 21 41.74 -2.61 -25.07
N MET A 22 41.10 -1.72 -25.83
CA MET A 22 41.55 -0.89 -26.98
C MET A 22 41.26 -1.48 -28.38
N LYS A 23 40.81 -0.75 -29.42
CA LYS A 23 40.54 0.69 -29.68
C LYS A 23 39.70 0.79 -30.99
N PRO A 24 39.18 1.97 -31.38
CA PRO A 24 38.03 2.12 -32.29
C PRO A 24 38.41 2.18 -33.78
N LEU A 25 37.47 1.80 -34.67
CA LEU A 25 37.58 2.10 -36.10
C LEU A 25 36.21 2.40 -36.75
N THR A 26 36.07 3.67 -37.10
CA THR A 26 35.44 4.28 -38.28
C THR A 26 34.08 3.80 -38.83
N GLN A 27 33.23 4.81 -39.02
CA GLN A 27 32.04 4.88 -39.87
C GLN A 27 32.19 4.21 -41.24
N ARG A 28 31.13 3.53 -41.70
CA ARG A 28 30.62 3.61 -43.07
C ARG A 28 29.14 3.20 -43.17
N HIS A 29 28.34 4.16 -43.61
CA HIS A 29 27.17 4.09 -44.50
C HIS A 29 26.36 2.79 -44.59
N GLY A 30 25.04 2.93 -44.38
CA GLY A 30 24.09 2.00 -44.98
C GLY A 30 22.66 2.13 -44.46
N ASN A 31 21.81 2.68 -45.33
CA ASN A 31 20.38 2.36 -45.48
C ASN A 31 19.34 2.98 -44.55
N LYS A 32 18.61 3.92 -45.17
CA LYS A 32 17.21 4.25 -44.91
C LYS A 32 16.37 2.98 -44.63
N ARG A 33 15.61 3.03 -43.54
CA ARG A 33 14.41 2.21 -43.30
C ARG A 33 13.31 3.08 -42.68
N PRO A 34 12.04 2.70 -42.88
CA PRO A 34 10.91 3.62 -43.03
C PRO A 34 10.26 4.03 -41.71
N SER A 35 9.53 5.14 -41.73
CA SER A 35 8.65 5.59 -40.66
C SER A 35 7.62 4.51 -40.32
N LYS A 36 7.52 4.11 -39.05
CA LYS A 36 6.41 3.31 -38.54
C LYS A 36 5.67 4.08 -37.46
N ALA A 37 4.42 4.38 -37.81
CA ALA A 37 3.20 4.38 -37.01
C ALA A 37 3.33 4.65 -35.51
N SER A 38 2.71 5.76 -35.08
CA SER A 38 2.31 6.04 -33.71
C SER A 38 1.57 4.85 -33.10
N GLN A 39 2.21 4.17 -32.16
CA GLN A 39 1.52 3.29 -31.22
C GLN A 39 0.68 4.19 -30.30
N LYS A 40 -0.64 4.02 -30.37
CA LYS A 40 -1.57 4.58 -29.39
C LYS A 40 -1.17 4.05 -28.02
N VAL A 41 -0.71 4.95 -27.16
CA VAL A 41 -0.56 4.71 -25.72
C VAL A 41 -1.91 4.23 -25.22
N GLY A 42 -1.92 3.05 -24.58
CA GLY A 42 -3.12 2.50 -23.97
C GLY A 42 -3.71 3.51 -22.99
N SER A 43 -5.01 3.75 -23.11
CA SER A 43 -5.75 4.60 -22.17
C SER A 43 -5.48 4.11 -20.75
N PRO A 44 -5.22 5.00 -19.77
CA PRO A 44 -5.23 4.59 -18.37
C PRO A 44 -6.60 4.00 -18.05
N PHE A 45 -6.57 2.85 -17.37
CA PHE A 45 -7.76 2.17 -16.86
C PHE A 45 -8.56 3.17 -16.02
N ARG A 46 -9.79 3.48 -16.47
CA ARG A 46 -10.75 4.20 -15.65
C ARG A 46 -11.44 3.16 -14.76
N PRO A 47 -11.35 3.27 -13.43
CA PRO A 47 -12.13 2.39 -12.57
C PRO A 47 -13.63 2.62 -12.86
N PRO A 48 -14.46 1.57 -12.78
CA PRO A 48 -15.88 1.71 -13.04
C PRO A 48 -16.49 2.72 -12.07
N HIS A 49 -17.22 3.69 -12.62
CA HIS A 49 -18.09 4.55 -11.83
C HIS A 49 -19.16 3.67 -11.18
N VAL A 50 -18.93 3.29 -9.93
CA VAL A 50 -19.97 2.72 -9.08
C VAL A 50 -21.04 3.80 -8.91
N ARG A 51 -22.23 3.55 -9.47
CA ARG A 51 -23.39 4.41 -9.25
C ARG A 51 -23.70 4.39 -7.76
N ALA A 52 -23.51 5.53 -7.10
CA ALA A 52 -23.93 5.75 -5.73
C ALA A 52 -25.46 5.58 -5.66
N SER A 53 -25.90 4.48 -5.05
CA SER A 53 -27.30 4.21 -4.80
C SER A 53 -27.46 3.56 -3.42
N ALA A 54 -27.98 4.37 -2.49
CA ALA A 54 -28.80 3.99 -1.33
C ALA A 54 -28.16 3.29 -0.10
N TYR A 55 -26.88 3.54 0.23
CA TYR A 55 -26.32 3.22 1.56
C TYR A 55 -25.27 4.27 1.99
N ASP A 56 -25.70 5.49 2.34
CA ASP A 56 -24.80 6.56 2.81
C ASP A 56 -24.84 6.72 4.35
N ALA A 57 -24.76 5.60 5.07
CA ALA A 57 -24.06 5.62 6.35
C ALA A 57 -22.60 5.30 6.01
N ALA A 58 -21.70 6.29 6.13
CA ALA A 58 -20.28 6.11 5.84
C ALA A 58 -19.76 4.80 6.46
N MET A 59 -19.11 3.95 5.65
CA MET A 59 -18.61 2.65 6.09
C MET A 59 -17.74 2.83 7.34
N ASN A 60 -18.12 2.18 8.44
CA ASN A 60 -17.34 2.14 9.67
C ASN A 60 -16.68 0.77 9.86
N PHE A 61 -15.69 0.71 10.74
CA PHE A 61 -14.89 -0.50 10.93
C PHE A 61 -15.69 -1.70 11.45
N SER A 62 -16.73 -1.49 12.26
CA SER A 62 -17.53 -2.62 12.76
C SER A 62 -18.33 -3.26 11.63
N HIS A 63 -18.99 -2.45 10.80
CA HIS A 63 -19.71 -2.95 9.63
C HIS A 63 -18.77 -3.62 8.62
N TYR A 64 -17.59 -3.03 8.41
CA TYR A 64 -16.54 -3.62 7.57
C TYR A 64 -16.13 -5.02 8.05
N ILE A 65 -15.85 -5.16 9.34
CA ILE A 65 -15.43 -6.44 9.94
C ILE A 65 -16.56 -7.48 9.90
N ASP A 66 -17.82 -7.08 10.04
CA ASP A 66 -18.93 -8.03 9.94
C ASP A 66 -19.07 -8.59 8.52
N ARG A 67 -18.89 -7.75 7.49
CA ARG A 67 -18.84 -8.21 6.09
C ARG A 67 -17.62 -9.08 5.82
N LEU A 68 -16.45 -8.66 6.29
CA LEU A 68 -15.22 -9.44 6.15
C LEU A 68 -15.37 -10.82 6.81
N ARG A 69 -15.97 -10.89 8.01
CA ARG A 69 -16.22 -12.16 8.70
C ARG A 69 -17.11 -13.08 7.87
N ALA A 70 -18.17 -12.55 7.24
CA ALA A 70 -19.03 -13.35 6.37
C ALA A 70 -18.25 -13.95 5.19
N VAL A 71 -17.27 -13.22 4.63
CA VAL A 71 -16.38 -13.76 3.57
C VAL A 71 -15.50 -14.89 4.11
N PHE A 72 -14.84 -14.69 5.25
CA PHE A 72 -14.02 -15.74 5.89
C PHE A 72 -14.85 -17.00 6.18
N ASP A 73 -16.01 -16.84 6.82
CA ASP A 73 -16.89 -17.95 7.20
C ASP A 73 -17.38 -18.73 5.96
N ALA A 74 -17.72 -18.04 4.87
CA ALA A 74 -18.17 -18.66 3.62
C ALA A 74 -17.09 -19.51 2.94
N HIS A 75 -15.82 -19.21 3.21
CA HIS A 75 -14.65 -19.94 2.67
C HIS A 75 -14.01 -20.87 3.70
N GLY A 76 -14.62 -21.08 4.86
CA GLY A 76 -14.10 -21.99 5.88
C GLY A 76 -12.86 -21.49 6.63
N HIS A 77 -12.61 -20.18 6.61
CA HIS A 77 -11.57 -19.51 7.39
C HIS A 77 -12.17 -18.83 8.62
N THR A 78 -11.31 -18.47 9.58
CA THR A 78 -11.70 -17.71 10.76
C THR A 78 -11.00 -16.35 10.79
N LEU A 79 -11.78 -15.27 10.89
CA LEU A 79 -11.24 -13.92 11.07
C LEU A 79 -10.78 -13.70 12.53
N ASN A 80 -9.54 -14.07 12.83
CA ASN A 80 -8.94 -13.95 14.17
C ASN A 80 -8.36 -12.55 14.42
N LEU A 81 -9.19 -11.65 14.94
CA LEU A 81 -8.77 -10.33 15.40
C LEU A 81 -8.27 -10.37 16.84
N LYS A 82 -7.27 -9.56 17.16
CA LYS A 82 -6.81 -9.37 18.54
C LYS A 82 -7.84 -8.53 19.31
N PRO A 83 -7.91 -8.68 20.66
CA PRO A 83 -8.70 -7.77 21.49
C PRO A 83 -8.35 -6.31 21.21
N GLY A 84 -9.35 -5.44 21.36
CA GLY A 84 -9.19 -4.00 21.23
C GLY A 84 -8.06 -3.40 22.08
N ALA A 85 -7.44 -2.35 21.57
CA ALA A 85 -6.46 -1.57 22.32
C ALA A 85 -7.16 -0.84 23.48
N ALA A 86 -6.45 -0.68 24.60
CA ALA A 86 -6.94 0.15 25.70
C ALA A 86 -6.97 1.63 25.27
N GLU A 87 -8.01 2.37 25.67
CA GLU A 87 -8.15 3.80 25.39
C GLU A 87 -6.93 4.60 25.86
N SER A 88 -6.43 4.29 27.07
CA SER A 88 -5.24 4.92 27.66
C SER A 88 -3.97 4.73 26.82
N LYS A 89 -3.82 3.59 26.13
CA LYS A 89 -2.70 3.37 25.20
C LYS A 89 -2.81 4.26 23.97
N LEU A 90 -4.00 4.41 23.41
CA LEU A 90 -4.23 5.29 22.26
C LEU A 90 -4.05 6.76 22.63
N GLU A 91 -4.46 7.15 23.84
CA GLU A 91 -4.19 8.49 24.38
C GLU A 91 -2.69 8.76 24.51
N ALA A 92 -1.95 7.82 25.10
CA ALA A 92 -0.49 7.93 25.20
C ALA A 92 0.18 8.03 23.83
N VAL A 93 -0.26 7.24 22.85
CA VAL A 93 0.26 7.30 21.48
C VAL A 93 -0.05 8.64 20.80
N GLN A 94 -1.26 9.18 20.94
CA GLN A 94 -1.57 10.50 20.39
C GLN A 94 -0.73 11.61 21.03
N ALA A 95 -0.48 11.51 22.34
CA ALA A 95 0.41 12.43 23.04
C ALA A 95 1.85 12.34 22.51
N GLU A 96 2.36 11.13 22.24
CA GLU A 96 3.68 10.91 21.63
C GLU A 96 3.75 11.43 20.18
N LEU A 97 2.68 11.21 19.39
CA LEU A 97 2.60 11.64 18.00
C LEU A 97 2.52 13.17 17.85
N GLY A 98 1.95 13.86 18.84
CA GLY A 98 1.70 15.30 18.79
C GLY A 98 0.52 15.69 17.89
N PHE A 99 -0.31 14.72 17.48
CA PHE A 99 -1.54 14.94 16.71
C PHE A 99 -2.61 13.92 17.07
N ALA A 100 -3.87 14.28 16.84
CA ALA A 100 -5.01 13.39 17.04
C ALA A 100 -5.12 12.38 15.88
N ILE A 101 -5.30 11.10 16.21
CA ILE A 101 -5.64 10.03 15.26
C ILE A 101 -7.11 10.23 14.86
N PRO A 102 -7.51 10.05 13.59
CA PRO A 102 -8.88 10.27 13.16
C PRO A 102 -9.81 9.30 13.88
N ALA A 103 -11.01 9.76 14.22
CA ALA A 103 -11.91 9.03 15.12
C ALA A 103 -12.23 7.63 14.59
N ASP A 104 -12.44 7.48 13.29
CA ASP A 104 -12.72 6.20 12.62
C ASP A 104 -11.53 5.22 12.68
N VAL A 105 -10.31 5.71 12.47
CA VAL A 105 -9.07 4.91 12.62
C VAL A 105 -8.85 4.52 14.09
N ARG A 106 -9.08 5.46 15.02
CA ARG A 106 -9.01 5.17 16.47
C ARG A 106 -10.00 4.07 16.85
N GLN A 107 -11.23 4.14 16.35
CA GLN A 107 -12.25 3.11 16.58
C GLN A 107 -11.83 1.74 16.03
N ALA A 108 -11.06 1.68 14.94
CA ALA A 108 -10.53 0.42 14.44
C ALA A 108 -9.61 -0.26 15.47
N TRP A 109 -8.65 0.47 16.04
CA TRP A 109 -7.77 -0.08 17.07
C TRP A 109 -8.49 -0.38 18.39
N LEU A 110 -9.47 0.44 18.78
CA LEU A 110 -10.31 0.16 19.96
C LEU A 110 -11.14 -1.12 19.78
N ARG A 111 -11.54 -1.43 18.55
CA ARG A 111 -12.29 -2.65 18.25
C ARG A 111 -11.38 -3.87 18.14
N ALA A 112 -10.23 -3.72 17.49
CA ALA A 112 -9.25 -4.78 17.31
C ALA A 112 -7.83 -4.20 17.27
N ASN A 113 -6.94 -4.63 18.15
CA ASN A 113 -5.54 -4.19 18.12
C ASN A 113 -4.72 -5.04 17.13
N GLY A 114 -5.09 -5.00 15.85
CA GLY A 114 -4.52 -5.84 14.81
C GLY A 114 -5.18 -7.21 14.69
N ALA A 115 -4.62 -8.07 13.83
CA ALA A 115 -5.03 -9.46 13.64
C ALA A 115 -3.93 -10.44 14.06
N GLU A 116 -4.26 -11.74 14.12
CA GLU A 116 -3.24 -12.79 14.18
C GLU A 116 -2.36 -12.79 12.92
N ARG A 117 -1.23 -13.53 12.99
CA ARG A 117 -0.31 -13.61 11.85
C ARG A 117 -1.00 -14.29 10.67
N ASP A 118 -0.74 -13.80 9.46
CA ASP A 118 -1.27 -14.36 8.20
C ASP A 118 -2.80 -14.29 8.11
N VAL A 119 -3.43 -13.39 8.87
CA VAL A 119 -4.87 -13.08 8.77
C VAL A 119 -5.02 -11.69 8.15
N PRO A 120 -5.23 -11.59 6.82
CA PRO A 120 -5.37 -10.30 6.17
C PRO A 120 -6.67 -9.62 6.57
N VAL A 121 -6.64 -8.29 6.61
CA VAL A 121 -7.80 -7.47 7.00
C VAL A 121 -8.16 -6.45 5.95
N PHE A 122 -7.20 -5.90 5.20
CA PHE A 122 -7.47 -4.86 4.21
C PHE A 122 -6.99 -5.26 2.83
N MET A 123 -7.67 -4.79 1.79
CA MET A 123 -7.22 -4.82 0.41
C MET A 123 -7.13 -3.38 -0.10
N ARG A 124 -6.03 -3.07 -0.79
CA ARG A 124 -5.90 -1.78 -1.46
C ARG A 124 -6.74 -1.82 -2.75
N PRO A 125 -7.69 -0.91 -2.97
CA PRO A 125 -8.48 -0.90 -4.20
C PRO A 125 -7.61 -0.81 -5.45
N GLY A 126 -7.92 -1.65 -6.45
CA GLY A 126 -7.13 -1.80 -7.68
C GLY A 126 -5.82 -2.58 -7.56
N TYR A 127 -5.55 -3.25 -6.43
CA TYR A 127 -4.35 -4.08 -6.22
C TYR A 127 -4.74 -5.45 -5.66
N LEU A 128 -4.03 -6.49 -6.10
CA LEU A 128 -4.21 -7.87 -5.67
C LEU A 128 -3.36 -8.20 -4.43
N THR A 129 -3.35 -7.31 -3.44
CA THR A 129 -2.52 -7.53 -2.24
C THR A 129 -3.33 -7.29 -0.99
N ALA A 130 -3.41 -8.34 -0.19
CA ALA A 130 -4.01 -8.33 1.12
C ALA A 130 -3.01 -7.83 2.17
N TYR A 131 -3.47 -7.01 3.10
CA TYR A 131 -2.67 -6.37 4.13
C TYR A 131 -3.13 -6.81 5.52
N ASP A 132 -2.15 -7.12 6.36
CA ASP A 132 -2.37 -7.42 7.78
C ASP A 132 -2.68 -6.15 8.55
N PHE A 133 -3.66 -6.21 9.46
CA PHE A 133 -3.93 -5.11 10.39
C PHE A 133 -2.87 -5.07 11.49
N LEU A 134 -2.17 -3.95 11.59
CA LEU A 134 -1.12 -3.76 12.60
C LEU A 134 -1.71 -3.52 13.98
N THR A 135 -1.04 -4.07 14.99
CA THR A 135 -1.22 -3.57 16.35
C THR A 135 -0.72 -2.13 16.42
N LEU A 136 -1.25 -1.35 17.36
CA LEU A 136 -0.83 0.01 17.62
C LEU A 136 0.69 0.09 17.91
N GLU A 137 1.23 -0.87 18.66
CA GLU A 137 2.66 -0.97 18.94
C GLU A 137 3.50 -1.24 17.68
N ALA A 138 3.00 -2.11 16.78
CA ALA A 138 3.66 -2.40 15.51
C ALA A 138 3.61 -1.21 14.55
N ALA A 139 2.50 -0.48 14.51
CA ALA A 139 2.35 0.77 13.77
C ALA A 139 3.42 1.80 14.20
N MET A 140 3.56 2.03 15.50
CA MET A 140 4.58 2.94 16.05
C MET A 140 6.01 2.46 15.75
N THR A 141 6.27 1.16 15.89
CA THR A 141 7.58 0.58 15.56
C THR A 141 7.94 0.79 14.08
N LYS A 142 7.00 0.58 13.17
CA LYS A 142 7.23 0.80 11.72
C LYS A 142 7.44 2.27 11.40
N ARG A 143 6.62 3.16 11.98
CA ARG A 143 6.79 4.61 11.84
C ARG A 143 8.17 5.07 12.31
N ALA A 144 8.62 4.61 13.48
CA ALA A 144 9.95 4.93 14.01
C ALA A 144 11.08 4.43 13.10
N ARG A 145 10.94 3.23 12.54
CA ARG A 145 11.91 2.69 11.56
C ARG A 145 11.95 3.50 10.26
N MET A 146 10.79 4.01 9.80
CA MET A 146 10.77 4.91 8.65
C MET A 146 11.50 6.21 8.98
N ALA A 147 11.20 6.82 10.13
CA ALA A 147 11.89 8.03 10.58
C ALA A 147 13.42 7.86 10.68
N ASP A 148 13.91 6.75 11.23
CA ASP A 148 15.36 6.43 11.31
C ASP A 148 16.02 6.32 9.93
N ARG A 149 15.30 5.75 8.95
CA ARG A 149 15.81 5.53 7.59
C ARG A 149 15.77 6.80 6.75
N ALA A 150 14.80 7.68 6.95
CA ALA A 150 14.53 8.84 6.09
C ALA A 150 15.76 9.69 5.72
N PRO A 151 16.73 9.98 6.63
CA PRO A 151 17.93 10.73 6.27
C PRO A 151 18.77 10.07 5.17
N ARG A 152 18.74 8.73 5.05
CA ARG A 152 19.44 7.97 4.00
C ARG A 152 18.81 8.14 2.62
N TYR A 153 17.58 8.66 2.57
CA TYR A 153 16.78 8.86 1.37
C TYR A 153 16.55 10.34 1.05
N ALA A 154 17.30 11.27 1.67
CA ALA A 154 17.08 12.71 1.50
C ALA A 154 17.24 13.19 0.04
N ALA A 155 18.03 12.47 -0.77
CA ALA A 155 18.23 12.73 -2.19
C ALA A 155 17.60 11.64 -3.08
N TYR A 156 16.72 10.80 -2.53
CA TYR A 156 16.02 9.79 -3.31
C TYR A 156 14.95 10.46 -4.16
N ASP A 157 14.94 10.14 -5.45
CA ASP A 157 13.92 10.55 -6.39
C ASP A 157 13.04 9.37 -6.73
N GLU A 158 11.73 9.56 -6.64
CA GLU A 158 10.77 8.51 -6.96
C GLU A 158 10.73 8.25 -8.47
N PRO A 159 10.49 7.01 -8.89
CA PRO A 159 10.45 6.65 -10.31
C PRO A 159 9.28 7.27 -11.07
N SER A 160 8.29 7.81 -10.36
CA SER A 160 7.07 8.37 -10.93
C SER A 160 6.65 9.59 -10.14
N PRO A 161 6.07 10.60 -10.81
CA PRO A 161 5.56 11.79 -10.12
C PRO A 161 4.57 11.40 -9.03
N ARG A 162 4.77 11.98 -7.84
CA ARG A 162 3.88 11.83 -6.70
C ARG A 162 2.58 12.61 -6.93
N ASP A 163 1.47 12.10 -6.39
CA ASP A 163 0.19 12.82 -6.39
C ASP A 163 0.34 14.12 -5.60
N GLU A 164 -0.18 15.23 -6.14
CA GLU A 164 -0.02 16.57 -5.58
C GLU A 164 -0.54 16.72 -4.15
N ARG A 165 -1.45 15.83 -3.71
CA ARG A 165 -2.01 15.79 -2.35
C ARG A 165 -1.02 15.34 -1.28
N ILE A 166 0.11 14.79 -1.70
CA ILE A 166 1.12 14.18 -0.82
C ILE A 166 2.37 15.05 -0.89
N ARG A 167 2.88 15.44 0.28
CA ARG A 167 4.13 16.21 0.37
C ARG A 167 5.32 15.40 -0.12
N ASP A 168 6.30 16.05 -0.74
CA ASP A 168 7.56 15.42 -1.17
C ASP A 168 8.39 14.88 0.00
N GLY A 169 9.25 13.90 -0.29
CA GLY A 169 10.16 13.29 0.68
C GLY A 169 9.74 11.88 1.09
N TRP A 170 10.71 11.13 1.61
CA TRP A 170 10.55 9.70 1.91
C TRP A 170 9.75 9.43 3.20
N PHE A 171 9.67 10.40 4.11
CA PHE A 171 8.92 10.30 5.36
C PHE A 171 8.47 11.67 5.86
N HIS A 172 7.29 11.72 6.49
CA HIS A 172 6.82 12.86 7.27
C HIS A 172 6.31 12.41 8.64
N HIS A 173 6.49 13.26 9.65
CA HIS A 173 6.01 12.97 11.00
C HIS A 173 4.49 12.69 11.06
N GLY A 174 3.68 13.28 10.17
CA GLY A 174 2.24 13.02 10.14
C GLY A 174 1.83 11.66 9.58
N TRP A 175 2.76 10.84 9.08
CA TRP A 175 2.41 9.56 8.48
C TRP A 175 2.35 8.45 9.52
N LEU A 176 1.18 7.81 9.63
CA LEU A 176 0.91 6.76 10.60
C LEU A 176 0.52 5.45 9.90
N PRO A 177 1.40 4.44 9.84
CA PRO A 177 1.07 3.12 9.30
C PRO A 177 -0.03 2.45 10.12
N PHE A 178 -0.96 1.75 9.45
CA PHE A 178 -1.96 0.92 10.14
C PHE A 178 -2.10 -0.48 9.54
N ALA A 179 -1.64 -0.71 8.31
CA ALA A 179 -1.62 -2.03 7.70
C ALA A 179 -0.29 -2.31 7.01
N SER A 180 0.11 -3.59 6.89
CA SER A 180 1.33 -3.96 6.17
C SER A 180 1.23 -5.28 5.45
N PHE A 181 2.05 -5.43 4.41
CA PHE A 181 2.32 -6.71 3.76
C PHE A 181 3.84 -6.94 3.68
N GLY A 182 4.26 -8.21 3.64
CA GLY A 182 5.64 -8.61 3.39
C GLY A 182 6.65 -7.96 4.34
N GLY A 183 6.36 -7.90 5.64
CA GLY A 183 7.30 -7.36 6.63
C GLY A 183 7.56 -5.85 6.54
N ALA A 184 6.61 -5.06 6.00
CA ALA A 184 6.73 -3.64 5.65
C ALA A 184 7.31 -3.36 4.25
N THR A 185 7.29 -4.32 3.34
CA THR A 185 7.51 -4.08 1.91
C THR A 185 6.39 -3.18 1.36
N LEU A 186 5.16 -3.38 1.84
CA LEU A 186 4.04 -2.48 1.58
C LEU A 186 3.44 -1.98 2.89
N LEU A 187 3.02 -0.72 2.94
CA LEU A 187 2.28 -0.14 4.06
C LEU A 187 1.09 0.66 3.56
N LEU A 188 -0.02 0.60 4.30
CA LEU A 188 -1.06 1.62 4.23
C LEU A 188 -0.87 2.56 5.42
N LEU A 189 -0.90 3.86 5.14
CA LEU A 189 -0.68 4.92 6.12
C LEU A 189 -1.82 5.92 6.09
N VAL A 190 -2.18 6.42 7.27
CA VAL A 190 -2.99 7.61 7.44
C VAL A 190 -2.05 8.82 7.37
N ASP A 191 -2.37 9.77 6.51
CA ASP A 191 -1.59 10.99 6.30
C ASP A 191 -2.19 12.18 7.06
N HIS A 192 -1.56 12.56 8.17
CA HIS A 192 -1.94 13.72 8.97
C HIS A 192 -1.25 15.02 8.54
N SER A 193 -0.30 14.94 7.61
CA SER A 193 0.44 16.10 7.14
C SER A 193 0.48 16.10 5.62
N PRO A 194 -0.67 16.14 4.93
CA PRO A 194 -0.72 16.22 3.48
C PRO A 194 -0.18 17.57 2.97
N SER A 195 -0.11 17.72 1.66
CA SER A 195 0.13 19.04 1.04
C SER A 195 -1.12 19.92 1.15
N GLU A 196 -1.04 21.14 0.64
CA GLU A 196 -2.20 22.05 0.55
C GLU A 196 -3.33 21.52 -0.35
N ALA A 197 -3.02 20.63 -1.30
CA ALA A 197 -4.01 19.99 -2.16
C ALA A 197 -4.66 18.75 -1.52
N GLY A 198 -4.06 18.20 -0.46
CA GLY A 198 -4.56 17.01 0.22
C GLY A 198 -5.48 17.29 1.40
N THR A 199 -5.94 16.23 2.06
CA THR A 199 -6.86 16.33 3.21
C THR A 199 -6.31 15.52 4.39
N PRO A 200 -6.15 16.12 5.59
CA PRO A 200 -5.67 15.37 6.75
C PRO A 200 -6.57 14.17 7.05
N GLY A 201 -5.96 12.99 7.21
CA GLY A 201 -6.68 11.72 7.37
C GLY A 201 -6.88 10.95 6.05
N GLN A 202 -6.40 11.46 4.91
CA GLN A 202 -6.34 10.69 3.67
C GLN A 202 -5.46 9.45 3.83
N ILE A 203 -5.69 8.44 2.98
CA ILE A 203 -4.92 7.20 2.96
C ILE A 203 -3.92 7.23 1.83
N ILE A 204 -2.67 6.93 2.17
CA ILE A 204 -1.55 6.76 1.25
C ILE A 204 -0.97 5.35 1.41
N ALA A 205 -0.23 4.89 0.40
CA ALA A 205 0.48 3.63 0.43
C ALA A 205 1.98 3.84 0.20
N PHE A 206 2.80 3.17 0.99
CA PHE A 206 4.22 2.95 0.69
C PHE A 206 4.37 1.60 -0.02
N THR A 207 5.14 1.58 -1.10
CA THR A 207 5.56 0.39 -1.84
C THR A 207 7.08 0.39 -1.92
N HIS A 208 7.71 -0.74 -1.61
CA HIS A 208 9.16 -0.94 -1.76
C HIS A 208 9.49 -1.53 -3.14
N ASP A 209 10.71 -1.23 -3.62
CA ASP A 209 11.32 -1.73 -4.86
C ASP A 209 10.54 -1.49 -6.17
N PRO A 210 10.57 -0.25 -6.70
CA PRO A 210 11.19 0.95 -6.12
C PRO A 210 10.36 1.55 -4.98
N ASP A 211 11.02 2.28 -4.08
CA ASP A 211 10.32 3.04 -3.04
C ASP A 211 9.39 4.07 -3.67
N GLN A 212 8.12 4.02 -3.31
CA GLN A 212 7.10 4.93 -3.82
C GLN A 212 6.03 5.20 -2.76
N ILE A 213 5.56 6.45 -2.70
CA ILE A 213 4.37 6.84 -1.94
C ILE A 213 3.26 7.22 -2.91
N THR A 214 2.11 6.57 -2.78
CA THR A 214 0.96 6.77 -3.68
C THR A 214 -0.31 7.09 -2.92
N TRP A 215 -1.18 7.90 -3.50
CA TRP A 215 -2.49 8.19 -2.94
C TRP A 215 -3.41 6.97 -3.11
N VAL A 216 -4.25 6.68 -2.11
CA VAL A 216 -5.15 5.51 -2.12
C VAL A 216 -6.61 5.91 -2.00
N ALA A 217 -6.95 6.68 -0.96
CA ALA A 217 -8.34 7.00 -0.67
C ALA A 217 -8.43 8.35 0.07
N PRO A 218 -9.56 9.08 -0.05
CA PRO A 218 -9.72 10.37 0.61
C PRO A 218 -9.94 10.26 2.13
N SER A 219 -10.29 9.08 2.64
CA SER A 219 -10.52 8.82 4.07
C SER A 219 -10.42 7.33 4.38
N PHE A 220 -10.36 6.98 5.67
CA PHE A 220 -10.38 5.59 6.11
C PHE A 220 -11.72 4.91 5.75
N ALA A 221 -12.86 5.58 5.95
CA ALA A 221 -14.17 5.06 5.51
C ALA A 221 -14.23 4.76 3.99
N ALA A 222 -13.63 5.61 3.16
CA ALA A 222 -13.56 5.38 1.72
C ALA A 222 -12.66 4.18 1.38
N LEU A 223 -11.53 4.02 2.08
CA LEU A 223 -10.70 2.82 1.97
C LEU A 223 -11.50 1.57 2.34
N LEU A 224 -12.19 1.55 3.49
CA LEU A 224 -12.98 0.39 3.93
C LEU A 224 -14.04 -0.01 2.89
N THR A 225 -14.70 0.99 2.30
CA THR A 225 -15.70 0.78 1.25
C THR A 225 -15.10 0.14 0.00
N GLY A 226 -13.97 0.65 -0.48
CA GLY A 226 -13.28 0.07 -1.64
C GLY A 226 -12.69 -1.31 -1.34
N SER A 227 -12.06 -1.46 -0.18
CA SER A 227 -11.44 -2.70 0.29
C SER A 227 -12.45 -3.85 0.31
N ILE A 228 -13.61 -3.66 0.96
CA ILE A 228 -14.59 -4.76 1.07
C ILE A 228 -15.21 -5.12 -0.28
N ALA A 229 -15.39 -4.15 -1.17
CA ALA A 229 -15.92 -4.39 -2.51
C ALA A 229 -14.97 -5.27 -3.34
N GLU A 230 -13.65 -5.06 -3.23
CA GLU A 230 -12.65 -5.86 -3.92
C GLU A 230 -12.56 -7.27 -3.31
N ILE A 231 -12.58 -7.37 -1.97
CA ILE A 231 -12.55 -8.65 -1.26
C ILE A 231 -13.75 -9.52 -1.63
N GLU A 232 -14.95 -8.95 -1.68
CA GLU A 232 -16.16 -9.70 -2.05
C GLU A 232 -16.21 -10.05 -3.55
N ALA A 233 -15.49 -9.31 -4.40
CA ALA A 233 -15.41 -9.58 -5.83
C ALA A 233 -14.48 -10.78 -6.14
N ASP A 234 -13.40 -10.95 -5.36
CA ASP A 234 -12.47 -12.08 -5.48
C ASP A 234 -11.97 -12.56 -4.09
N PRO A 235 -12.80 -13.28 -3.33
CA PRO A 235 -12.43 -13.78 -2.01
C PRO A 235 -11.24 -14.74 -2.02
N GLN A 236 -11.12 -15.58 -3.05
CA GLN A 236 -10.06 -16.58 -3.16
C GLN A 236 -8.69 -15.92 -3.28
N GLU A 237 -8.57 -14.89 -4.12
CA GLU A 237 -7.34 -14.10 -4.24
C GLU A 237 -6.97 -13.46 -2.89
N PHE A 238 -7.95 -12.86 -2.20
CA PHE A 238 -7.74 -12.21 -0.91
C PHE A 238 -7.32 -13.18 0.21
N LEU A 239 -7.94 -14.37 0.23
CA LEU A 239 -7.67 -15.42 1.21
C LEU A 239 -6.44 -16.28 0.86
N GLY A 240 -5.89 -16.12 -0.34
CA GLY A 240 -4.75 -16.91 -0.82
C GLY A 240 -5.10 -18.36 -1.16
N GLU A 241 -6.35 -18.61 -1.56
CA GLU A 241 -6.83 -19.94 -1.99
C GLU A 241 -6.54 -20.12 -3.49
N TYR A 242 -5.48 -20.85 -3.83
CA TYR A 242 -5.12 -21.19 -5.22
C TYR A 242 -4.93 -22.70 -5.42
#